data_AF-A0A1I5D600-F1
#
_entry.id   AF-A0A1I5D600-F1
#
_cell.length_a   1.000
_cell.length_b   1.000
_cell.length_c   1.000
_cell.angle_alpha   90.00
_cell.angle_beta   90.00
_cell.angle_gamma   90.00
#
_symmetry.space_group_name_H-M   'P 1'
#
loop_
_entity.id
_entity.type
_entity.pdbx_description
1 polymer ?
#
loop_
_entity_poly.entity_id
_entity_poly.type
_entity_poly.pdbx_seq_one_letter_code
_entity_poly.pdbx_strand_id
1 'polypeptide(L)'
;MAEKGTKAWGNDNSEGNLEYLDSKAFGAAIEKFSKGVTTYNDIIEGIKTTTSTLLENWKGEGRTQFEKDYNVIFLQLKDIGDILYDLRDALISAQAEYETTDDTYAKSLTYK
;
A
#
# COMPACT_ATOMS: atom_id res chain seq x y z
N MET A 1 -6.58 -9.49 64.94
CA MET A 1 -6.34 -8.06 65.22
C MET A 1 -5.20 -7.65 64.28
N ALA A 2 -5.43 -7.21 63.04
CA ALA A 2 -6.17 -6.08 62.48
C ALA A 2 -5.42 -4.74 62.59
N GLU A 3 -5.40 -4.02 61.44
CA GLU A 3 -4.84 -2.69 61.09
C GLU A 3 -3.43 -2.69 60.47
N LYS A 4 -3.11 -2.05 59.33
CA LYS A 4 -3.75 -1.20 58.30
C LYS A 4 -2.79 -1.33 57.09
N GLY A 5 -3.19 -1.60 55.85
CA GLY A 5 -4.11 -0.80 55.05
C GLY A 5 -3.37 0.31 54.28
N THR A 6 -2.40 -0.02 53.42
CA THR A 6 -1.84 0.95 52.46
C THR A 6 -2.12 0.46 51.04
N LYS A 7 -3.24 0.94 50.48
CA LYS A 7 -3.49 0.86 49.04
C LYS A 7 -2.46 1.76 48.37
N ALA A 8 -1.49 1.17 47.66
CA ALA A 8 -0.79 1.89 46.61
C ALA A 8 -1.83 2.15 45.52
N TRP A 9 -2.26 3.41 45.44
CA TRP A 9 -3.15 3.90 44.42
C TRP A 9 -2.59 3.52 43.06
N GLY A 10 -3.44 2.92 42.22
CA GLY A 10 -3.14 2.70 40.83
C GLY A 10 -2.69 4.02 40.23
N ASN A 11 -1.47 4.06 39.73
CA ASN A 11 -1.04 5.13 38.85
C ASN A 11 -1.60 4.78 37.47
N ASP A 12 -2.92 4.91 37.33
CA ASP A 12 -3.58 5.06 36.04
C ASP A 12 -3.22 6.45 35.52
N ASN A 13 -1.96 6.59 35.12
CA ASN A 13 -1.57 7.61 34.17
C ASN A 13 -1.20 6.87 32.88
N SER A 14 -2.21 6.20 32.30
CA SER A 14 -2.28 6.13 30.85
C SER A 14 -2.61 7.56 30.37
N GLU A 15 -1.63 8.46 30.51
CA GLU A 15 -1.53 9.60 29.62
C GLU A 15 -1.63 9.00 28.24
N GLY A 16 -2.76 9.25 27.60
CA GLY A 16 -3.08 8.73 26.29
C GLY A 16 -1.94 9.14 25.39
N ASN A 17 -1.01 8.22 25.18
CA ASN A 17 -0.12 8.23 24.06
C ASN A 17 -1.08 7.98 22.91
N LEU A 18 -1.74 9.06 22.46
CA LEU A 18 -2.32 9.16 21.13
C LEU A 18 -1.14 8.75 20.26
N GLU A 19 -1.11 7.47 19.87
CA GLU A 19 -0.18 6.96 18.90
C GLU A 19 -0.45 7.80 17.66
N TYR A 20 0.30 8.88 17.55
CA TYR A 20 0.36 9.71 16.38
C TYR A 20 1.05 8.81 15.36
N LEU A 21 0.25 7.98 14.70
CA LEU A 21 0.70 7.06 13.68
C LEU A 21 1.48 7.92 12.70
N ASP A 22 2.79 7.68 12.62
CA ASP A 22 3.75 8.58 11.99
C ASP A 22 3.26 8.88 10.56
N SER A 23 2.66 10.05 10.34
CA SER A 23 2.09 10.43 9.04
C SER A 23 3.18 10.43 7.95
N LYS A 24 4.46 10.50 8.35
CA LYS A 24 5.60 10.32 7.47
C LYS A 24 5.74 8.87 6.98
N ALA A 25 5.32 7.87 7.76
CA ALA A 25 5.31 6.48 7.35
C ALA A 25 4.28 6.22 6.24
N PHE A 26 3.10 6.88 6.27
CA PHE A 26 2.14 6.86 5.17
C PHE A 26 2.73 7.46 3.90
N GLY A 27 3.28 8.68 3.99
CA GLY A 27 3.91 9.33 2.85
C GLY A 27 5.03 8.50 2.22
N ALA A 28 5.91 7.92 3.06
CA ALA A 28 6.99 7.05 2.59
C ALA A 28 6.49 5.77 1.94
N ALA A 29 5.41 5.17 2.45
CA ALA A 29 4.79 3.98 1.84
C ALA A 29 4.15 4.33 0.48
N ILE A 30 3.36 5.40 0.40
CA ILE A 30 2.73 5.87 -0.84
C ILE A 30 3.78 6.18 -1.91
N GLU A 31 4.89 6.83 -1.53
CA GLU A 31 5.99 7.11 -2.45
C GLU A 31 6.61 5.82 -3.02
N LYS A 32 6.86 4.82 -2.15
CA LYS A 32 7.40 3.52 -2.58
C LYS A 32 6.44 2.78 -3.50
N PHE A 33 5.15 2.75 -3.20
CA PHE A 33 4.14 2.15 -4.06
C PHE A 33 4.07 2.89 -5.41
N SER A 34 4.07 4.22 -5.40
CA SER A 34 4.03 5.02 -6.62
C SER A 34 5.22 4.73 -7.54
N LYS A 35 6.44 4.73 -7.00
CA LYS A 35 7.66 4.37 -7.75
C LYS A 35 7.61 2.93 -8.24
N GLY A 36 7.19 2.00 -7.38
CA GLY A 36 7.06 0.58 -7.70
C GLY A 36 6.09 0.34 -8.86
N VAL A 37 4.93 0.98 -8.84
CA VAL A 37 3.92 0.91 -9.91
C VAL A 37 4.49 1.44 -11.23
N THR A 38 5.18 2.59 -11.22
CA THR A 38 5.82 3.12 -12.43
C THR A 38 6.85 2.15 -12.99
N THR A 39 7.80 1.69 -12.16
CA THR A 39 8.84 0.74 -12.59
C THR A 39 8.23 -0.58 -13.09
N TYR A 40 7.18 -1.06 -12.42
CA TYR A 40 6.45 -2.25 -12.84
C TYR A 40 5.87 -2.08 -14.25
N ASN A 41 5.16 -0.98 -14.49
CA ASN A 41 4.55 -0.71 -15.79
C ASN A 41 5.59 -0.61 -16.91
N ASP A 42 6.72 0.06 -16.65
CA ASP A 42 7.82 0.19 -17.61
C ASP A 42 8.38 -1.19 -17.99
N ILE A 43 8.53 -2.10 -17.01
CA ILE A 43 8.98 -3.47 -17.25
C ILE A 43 7.95 -4.25 -18.07
N ILE A 44 6.67 -4.16 -17.73
CA ILE A 44 5.60 -4.85 -18.46
C ILE A 44 5.50 -4.36 -19.90
N GLU A 45 5.63 -3.05 -20.14
CA GLU A 45 5.68 -2.49 -21.49
C GLU A 45 6.92 -2.97 -22.26
N GLY A 46 8.07 -3.05 -21.61
CA GLY A 46 9.29 -3.63 -22.18
C GLY A 46 9.10 -5.09 -22.61
N ILE A 47 8.53 -5.93 -21.73
CA ILE A 47 8.21 -7.33 -22.02
C ILE A 47 7.28 -7.42 -23.23
N LYS A 48 6.22 -6.60 -23.26
CA LYS A 48 5.26 -6.57 -24.38
C LYS A 48 5.96 -6.25 -25.69
N THR A 49 6.76 -5.20 -25.70
CA THR A 49 7.44 -4.70 -26.89
C THR A 49 8.42 -5.74 -27.43
N THR A 50 9.32 -6.24 -26.58
CA THR A 50 10.31 -7.26 -26.98
C THR A 50 9.64 -8.55 -27.46
N THR A 51 8.57 -8.99 -26.79
CA THR A 51 7.86 -10.20 -27.19
C THR A 51 7.14 -10.01 -28.54
N SER A 52 6.56 -8.84 -28.78
CA SER A 52 5.91 -8.52 -30.05
C SER A 52 6.92 -8.59 -31.20
N THR A 53 8.10 -7.99 -31.03
CA THR A 53 9.19 -8.05 -32.02
C THR A 53 9.68 -9.48 -32.28
N LEU A 54 9.75 -10.33 -31.25
CA LEU A 54 10.10 -11.74 -31.41
C LEU A 54 9.04 -12.48 -32.26
N LEU A 55 7.76 -12.29 -31.94
CA LEU A 55 6.65 -12.97 -32.59
C LEU A 55 6.48 -12.54 -34.07
N GLU A 56 6.80 -11.30 -34.41
CA GLU A 56 6.78 -10.81 -35.80
C GLU A 56 7.72 -11.61 -36.72
N ASN A 57 8.87 -12.03 -36.19
CA ASN A 57 9.92 -12.69 -36.97
C ASN A 57 9.91 -14.22 -36.82
N TRP A 58 9.06 -14.77 -35.95
CA TRP A 58 9.00 -16.20 -35.67
C TRP A 58 7.79 -16.87 -36.33
N LYS A 59 8.02 -17.97 -37.04
CA LYS A 59 6.99 -18.79 -37.70
C LYS A 59 6.98 -20.23 -37.17
N GLY A 60 5.85 -20.91 -37.32
CA GLY A 60 5.67 -22.32 -36.97
C GLY A 60 4.90 -22.54 -35.66
N GLU A 61 4.61 -23.80 -35.36
CA GLU A 61 3.76 -24.19 -34.21
C GLU A 61 4.33 -23.76 -32.85
N GLY A 62 5.65 -23.73 -32.72
CA GLY A 62 6.32 -23.24 -31.51
C GLY A 62 6.00 -21.77 -31.20
N ARG A 63 5.90 -20.93 -32.23
CA ARG A 63 5.47 -19.53 -32.09
C ARG A 63 4.03 -19.47 -31.58
N THR A 64 3.13 -20.25 -32.16
CA THR A 64 1.72 -20.28 -31.76
C THR A 64 1.53 -20.71 -30.30
N GLN A 65 2.25 -21.76 -29.87
CA GLN A 65 2.14 -22.24 -28.49
C GLN A 65 2.74 -21.22 -27.51
N PHE A 66 3.91 -20.66 -27.82
CA PHE A 66 4.51 -19.62 -26.98
C PHE A 66 3.61 -18.39 -26.87
N GLU A 67 3.04 -17.90 -27.97
CA GLU A 67 2.15 -16.74 -27.99
C GLU A 67 0.92 -16.95 -27.10
N LYS A 68 0.36 -18.17 -27.10
CA LYS A 68 -0.75 -18.53 -26.22
C LYS A 68 -0.37 -18.44 -24.74
N ASP A 69 0.75 -19.04 -24.37
CA ASP A 69 1.21 -19.08 -22.96
C ASP A 69 1.62 -17.68 -22.49
N TYR A 70 2.30 -16.92 -23.34
CA TYR A 70 2.64 -15.53 -23.12
C TYR A 70 1.40 -14.67 -22.84
N ASN A 71 0.34 -14.78 -23.65
CA ASN A 71 -0.85 -13.97 -23.47
C ASN A 71 -1.53 -14.21 -22.12
N VAL A 72 -1.53 -15.44 -21.62
CA VAL A 72 -2.06 -15.77 -20.28
C VAL A 72 -1.24 -15.09 -19.20
N ILE A 73 0.08 -15.23 -19.24
CA ILE A 73 0.98 -14.63 -18.25
C ILE A 73 0.90 -13.10 -18.29
N PHE A 74 0.84 -12.51 -19.49
CA PHE A 74 0.78 -11.07 -19.66
C PHE A 74 -0.51 -10.46 -19.09
N LEU A 75 -1.65 -11.16 -19.18
CA LEU A 75 -2.88 -10.75 -18.51
C LEU A 75 -2.73 -10.78 -16.98
N GLN A 76 -2.15 -11.85 -16.42
CA GLN A 76 -1.90 -11.93 -14.98
C GLN A 76 -0.98 -10.82 -14.48
N LEU A 77 0.03 -10.45 -15.28
CA LEU A 77 0.90 -9.32 -14.97
C LEU A 77 0.14 -7.99 -15.00
N LYS A 78 -0.82 -7.80 -15.90
CA LYS A 78 -1.67 -6.60 -15.85
C LYS A 78 -2.54 -6.57 -14.59
N ASP A 79 -3.16 -7.69 -14.24
CA ASP A 79 -3.99 -7.81 -13.04
C ASP A 79 -3.19 -7.45 -11.78
N ILE A 80 -1.93 -7.89 -11.68
CA ILE A 80 -1.02 -7.51 -10.58
C ILE A 80 -0.74 -6.00 -10.59
N GLY A 81 -0.56 -5.39 -11.76
CA GLY A 81 -0.39 -3.95 -11.89
C GLY A 81 -1.58 -3.18 -11.32
N ASP A 82 -2.80 -3.61 -11.65
CA ASP A 82 -4.03 -3.01 -11.14
C ASP A 82 -4.14 -3.15 -9.61
N ILE A 83 -3.79 -4.32 -9.06
CA ILE A 83 -3.75 -4.52 -7.59
C ILE A 83 -2.74 -3.57 -6.92
N LEU A 84 -1.60 -3.29 -7.54
CA LEU A 84 -0.62 -2.35 -6.99
C LEU A 84 -1.15 -0.91 -6.98
N TYR A 85 -1.95 -0.52 -7.98
CA TYR A 85 -2.68 0.74 -7.99
C TYR A 85 -3.71 0.81 -6.86
N ASP A 86 -4.52 -0.24 -6.70
CA ASP A 86 -5.54 -0.31 -5.65
C ASP A 86 -4.92 -0.19 -4.25
N LEU A 87 -3.80 -0.86 -3.99
CA LEU A 87 -3.09 -0.78 -2.71
C LEU A 87 -2.53 0.62 -2.44
N ARG A 88 -1.96 1.27 -3.46
CA ARG A 88 -1.48 2.65 -3.34
C ARG A 88 -2.63 3.60 -3.01
N ASP A 89 -3.75 3.46 -3.71
CA ASP A 89 -4.90 4.35 -3.56
C ASP A 89 -5.58 4.15 -2.21
N ALA A 90 -5.66 2.90 -1.73
CA ALA A 90 -6.10 2.61 -0.36
C ALA A 90 -5.21 3.28 0.70
N LEU A 91 -3.89 3.33 0.50
CA LEU A 91 -2.98 4.04 1.41
C LEU A 91 -3.20 5.55 1.40
N ILE A 92 -3.45 6.14 0.22
CA ILE A 92 -3.78 7.57 0.10
C ILE A 92 -5.10 7.89 0.82
N SER A 93 -6.13 7.08 0.62
CA SER A 93 -7.41 7.23 1.31
C SER A 93 -7.25 7.11 2.83
N ALA A 94 -6.52 6.11 3.31
CA ALA A 94 -6.26 5.92 4.73
C ALA A 94 -5.52 7.11 5.36
N GLN A 95 -4.53 7.68 4.66
CA GLN A 95 -3.84 8.90 5.11
C GLN A 95 -4.81 10.08 5.24
N ALA A 96 -5.66 10.31 4.24
CA ALA A 96 -6.61 11.42 4.24
C ALA A 96 -7.67 11.29 5.35
N GLU A 97 -8.17 10.07 5.59
CA GLU A 97 -9.10 9.78 6.69
C GLU A 97 -8.45 10.02 8.06
N TYR A 98 -7.18 9.64 8.20
CA TYR A 98 -6.42 9.87 9.43
C TYR A 98 -6.24 11.38 9.70
N GLU A 99 -5.76 12.15 8.71
CA GLU A 99 -5.57 13.60 8.83
C GLU A 99 -6.88 14.32 9.20
N THR A 100 -8.00 13.92 8.60
CA THR A 100 -9.33 14.48 8.92
C THR A 100 -9.77 14.17 10.35
N THR A 101 -9.49 12.94 10.80
CA THR A 101 -9.83 12.48 12.15
C THR A 101 -9.02 13.23 13.20
N ASP A 102 -7.71 13.37 12.99
CA ASP A 102 -6.81 14.09 13.89
C ASP A 102 -7.20 15.58 14.00
N ASP A 103 -7.49 16.23 12.87
CA ASP A 103 -8.01 17.61 12.83
C ASP A 103 -9.29 17.80 13.65
N THR A 104 -10.17 16.79 13.64
CA THR A 104 -11.44 16.80 14.37
C THR A 104 -11.20 16.66 15.88
N TYR A 105 -10.30 15.75 16.28
CA TYR A 105 -9.92 15.58 17.68
C TYR A 105 -9.19 16.82 18.23
N ALA A 106 -8.24 17.38 17.49
CA ALA A 106 -7.51 18.59 17.88
C ALA A 106 -8.46 19.78 18.13
N LYS A 107 -9.45 19.98 17.25
CA LYS A 107 -10.50 21.00 17.46
C LYS A 107 -11.31 20.71 18.72
N SER A 108 -11.70 19.46 18.97
CA SER A 108 -12.51 19.09 20.14
C SER A 108 -11.80 19.30 21.50
N LEU A 109 -10.48 19.17 21.53
CA LEU A 109 -9.64 19.42 22.71
C LEU A 109 -9.45 20.91 22.99
N THR A 110 -9.46 21.75 21.95
CA THR A 110 -9.25 23.20 22.06
C THR A 110 -10.49 23.94 22.61
N TYR A 111 -11.68 23.31 22.57
CA TYR A 111 -12.95 23.89 23.05
C TYR A 111 -13.40 23.36 24.43
N LYS A 112 -12.52 22.74 25.22
CA LYS A 112 -12.75 22.39 26.64
C LYS A 112 -11.97 23.32 27.55
#